data_AF-A0A8T8XAD5-F1
#
_entry.id   AF-A0A8T8XAD5-F1
#
_cell.length_a   1.000
_cell.length_b   1.000
_cell.length_c   1.000
_cell.angle_alpha   90.00
_cell.angle_beta   90.00
_cell.angle_gamma   90.00
#
_symmetry.space_group_name_H-M   'P 1'
#
loop_
_entity.id
_entity.type
_entity.pdbx_description
1 polymer ?
#
loop_
_entity_poly.entity_id
_entity_poly.type
_entity_poly.pdbx_seq_one_letter_code
_entity_poly.pdbx_strand_id
1 'polypeptide(L)'
;MSSLQRQFNTQKAVLRQSTIKYLCPECLRGFPRPDTLYRHFQDVKDEAHKGLSLRKDDYNHFYSCYQKCLGASIPSKCLPKPPHCFELHTTSVTYRG
;
A
#
# COMPACT_ATOMS: atom_id res chain seq x y z
N MET A 1 22.14 -16.21 -10.18
CA MET A 1 21.22 -15.44 -9.31
C MET A 1 21.63 -15.62 -7.87
N SER A 2 21.65 -14.55 -7.06
CA SER A 2 21.97 -14.64 -5.63
C SER A 2 20.84 -15.36 -4.87
N SER A 3 21.17 -15.96 -3.71
CA SER A 3 20.19 -16.59 -2.82
C SER A 3 19.05 -15.64 -2.44
N LEU A 4 19.39 -14.38 -2.14
CA LEU A 4 18.43 -13.32 -1.80
C LEU A 4 17.46 -13.03 -2.95
N GLN A 5 17.96 -12.97 -4.18
CA GLN A 5 17.10 -12.72 -5.33
C GLN A 5 16.13 -13.87 -5.58
N ARG A 6 16.57 -15.11 -5.33
CA ARG A 6 15.69 -16.29 -5.38
C ARG A 6 14.59 -16.20 -4.31
N GLN A 7 14.95 -15.90 -3.05
CA GLN A 7 13.99 -15.75 -1.96
C GLN A 7 12.93 -14.67 -2.27
N PHE A 8 13.38 -13.51 -2.76
CA PHE A 8 12.47 -12.43 -3.12
C PHE A 8 11.52 -12.80 -4.27
N ASN A 9 12.02 -13.49 -5.30
CA ASN A 9 11.19 -13.97 -6.41
C ASN A 9 10.17 -15.01 -5.94
N THR A 10 10.55 -15.91 -5.03
CA THR A 10 9.63 -16.88 -4.43
C THR A 10 8.53 -16.17 -3.62
N GLN A 11 8.89 -15.19 -2.79
CA GLN A 11 7.90 -14.40 -2.04
C GLN A 11 6.93 -13.66 -2.97
N LYS A 12 7.43 -13.06 -4.05
CA LYS A 12 6.59 -12.44 -5.08
C LYS A 12 5.61 -13.43 -5.71
N ALA A 13 6.07 -14.64 -6.03
CA ALA A 13 5.22 -15.67 -6.61
C ALA A 13 4.10 -16.10 -5.64
N VAL A 14 4.43 -16.28 -4.35
CA VAL A 14 3.45 -16.59 -3.30
C VAL A 14 2.41 -15.47 -3.16
N LEU A 15 2.85 -14.22 -3.12
CA LEU A 15 1.93 -13.08 -3.01
C LEU A 15 0.99 -12.98 -4.22
N ARG A 16 1.49 -13.24 -5.44
CA ARG A 16 0.66 -13.28 -6.67
C ARG A 16 -0.40 -14.37 -6.65
N GLN A 17 -0.13 -15.49 -5.98
CA GLN A 17 -1.08 -16.59 -5.83
C GLN A 17 -2.03 -16.41 -4.64
N SER A 18 -1.74 -15.45 -3.75
CA SER A 18 -2.59 -15.15 -2.61
C SER A 18 -3.82 -14.33 -3.00
N THR A 19 -4.78 -14.23 -2.07
CA THR A 19 -5.94 -13.34 -2.23
C THR A 19 -5.60 -11.88 -1.92
N ILE A 20 -4.38 -11.55 -1.52
CA ILE A 20 -3.98 -10.20 -1.11
C ILE A 20 -3.89 -9.31 -2.35
N LYS A 21 -4.75 -8.29 -2.41
CA LYS A 21 -4.78 -7.31 -3.49
C LYS A 21 -4.44 -5.89 -3.04
N TYR A 22 -4.68 -5.59 -1.76
CA TYR A 22 -4.46 -4.29 -1.16
C TYR A 22 -3.61 -4.41 0.10
N LEU A 23 -2.79 -3.41 0.39
CA LEU A 23 -1.95 -3.35 1.58
C LEU A 23 -2.24 -2.09 2.42
N CYS A 24 -2.25 -2.25 3.74
CA CYS A 24 -2.10 -1.11 4.65
C CYS A 24 -0.59 -0.78 4.76
N PRO A 25 -0.16 0.45 4.42
CA PRO A 25 1.26 0.81 4.45
C PRO A 25 1.83 0.92 5.87
N GLU A 26 1.00 1.25 6.86
CA GLU A 26 1.41 1.34 8.27
C GLU A 26 1.57 -0.04 8.91
N CYS A 27 0.58 -0.93 8.74
CA CYS A 27 0.59 -2.26 9.37
C CYS A 27 1.30 -3.34 8.55
N LEU A 28 1.64 -3.07 7.28
CA LEU A 28 2.06 -4.08 6.29
C LEU A 28 1.09 -5.27 6.18
N ARG A 29 -0.20 -5.03 6.45
CA ARG A 29 -1.27 -6.06 6.43
C ARG A 29 -1.94 -6.10 5.06
N GLY A 30 -2.17 -7.31 4.56
CA GLY A 30 -2.84 -7.57 3.29
C GLY A 30 -4.34 -7.76 3.39
N PHE A 31 -5.06 -7.28 2.38
CA PHE A 31 -6.51 -7.31 2.27
C PHE A 31 -6.94 -7.76 0.87
N PRO A 32 -7.99 -8.58 0.75
CA PRO A 32 -8.46 -9.05 -0.54
C PRO A 32 -9.29 -8.03 -1.31
N ARG A 33 -9.87 -7.04 -0.61
CA ARG A 33 -10.80 -6.07 -1.18
C ARG A 33 -10.62 -4.67 -0.56
N PRO A 34 -10.94 -3.60 -1.29
CA PRO A 34 -10.76 -2.24 -0.76
C PRO A 34 -11.72 -1.93 0.39
N ASP A 35 -12.94 -2.48 0.40
CA ASP A 35 -13.90 -2.33 1.51
C ASP A 35 -13.32 -2.87 2.82
N THR A 36 -12.72 -4.08 2.78
CA THR A 36 -12.06 -4.65 3.96
C THR A 36 -10.86 -3.84 4.45
N LEU A 37 -10.12 -3.19 3.54
CA LEU A 37 -9.03 -2.29 3.89
C LEU A 37 -9.55 -1.00 4.56
N TYR A 38 -10.59 -0.38 4.00
CA TYR A 38 -11.14 0.85 4.58
C TYR A 38 -11.80 0.62 5.92
N ARG A 39 -12.46 -0.53 6.11
CA ARG A 39 -12.95 -0.93 7.44
C ARG A 39 -11.80 -1.05 8.43
N HIS A 40 -10.67 -1.65 8.03
CA HIS A 40 -9.46 -1.68 8.86
C HIS A 40 -8.97 -0.26 9.24
N PHE A 41 -8.98 0.71 8.32
CA PHE A 41 -8.65 2.09 8.66
C PHE A 41 -9.61 2.76 9.66
N GLN A 42 -10.86 2.30 9.71
CA GLN A 42 -11.87 2.81 10.66
C GLN A 42 -11.78 2.11 12.03
N ASP A 43 -11.41 0.83 12.04
CA ASP A 43 -11.32 0.03 13.26
C ASP A 43 -10.06 0.35 14.09
N VAL A 44 -8.96 0.68 13.42
CA VAL A 44 -7.69 1.01 14.08
C VAL A 44 -7.70 2.47 14.55
N LYS A 45 -7.55 2.67 15.86
CA LYS A 45 -7.63 3.99 16.51
C LYS A 45 -6.25 4.63 16.66
N ASP A 46 -5.62 4.95 15.53
CA ASP A 46 -4.43 5.79 15.50
C ASP A 46 -4.52 6.89 14.43
N GLU A 47 -3.64 7.88 14.53
CA GLU A 47 -3.66 9.04 13.64
C GLU A 47 -3.32 8.69 12.18
N ALA A 48 -2.51 7.64 11.96
CA ALA A 48 -2.16 7.21 10.61
C ALA A 48 -3.40 6.63 9.90
N HIS A 49 -4.07 5.66 10.52
CA HIS A 49 -5.27 5.01 9.99
C HIS A 49 -6.45 5.97 9.86
N LYS A 50 -6.62 6.85 10.85
CA LYS A 50 -7.60 7.93 10.78
C LYS A 50 -7.36 8.79 9.53
N GLY A 51 -6.13 9.23 9.27
CA GLY A 51 -5.81 9.99 8.07
C GLY A 51 -6.02 9.20 6.77
N LEU A 52 -5.64 7.92 6.74
CA LEU A 52 -5.86 7.04 5.58
C LEU A 52 -7.35 6.77 5.29
N SER A 53 -8.23 6.97 6.27
CA SER A 53 -9.68 6.84 6.08
C SER A 53 -10.31 8.05 5.36
N LEU A 54 -9.68 9.23 5.43
CA LEU A 54 -10.22 10.53 4.97
C LEU A 54 -10.12 10.79 3.46
N ARG A 55 -10.05 9.75 2.63
CA ARG A 55 -9.83 9.88 1.17
C ARG A 55 -10.87 10.76 0.43
N LYS A 56 -12.06 10.92 1.00
CA LYS A 56 -13.18 11.66 0.42
C LYS A 56 -13.37 13.04 1.06
N ASP A 57 -13.01 13.17 2.33
CA ASP A 57 -13.32 14.35 3.14
C ASP A 57 -12.14 15.33 3.15
N ASP A 58 -10.92 14.83 3.32
CA ASP A 58 -9.69 15.64 3.33
C ASP A 58 -8.57 14.92 2.58
N TYR A 59 -8.49 15.22 1.28
CA TYR A 59 -7.49 14.61 0.40
C TYR A 59 -6.05 15.00 0.78
N ASN A 60 -5.83 16.22 1.32
CA ASN A 60 -4.50 16.68 1.70
C ASN A 60 -4.02 15.95 2.95
N HIS A 61 -4.90 15.79 3.93
CA HIS A 61 -4.59 15.05 5.15
C HIS A 61 -4.37 13.56 4.87
N PHE A 62 -5.22 12.94 4.04
CA PHE A 62 -5.02 11.59 3.52
C PHE A 62 -3.62 11.44 2.92
N TYR A 63 -3.23 12.38 2.05
CA TYR A 63 -1.97 12.34 1.36
C TYR A 63 -0.76 12.44 2.29
N SER A 64 -0.83 13.36 3.25
CA SER A 64 0.22 13.53 4.26
C SER A 64 0.43 12.27 5.08
N CYS A 65 -0.65 11.63 5.55
CA CYS A 65 -0.55 10.37 6.29
C CYS A 65 -0.02 9.24 5.42
N TYR A 66 -0.46 9.14 4.16
CA TYR A 66 0.02 8.13 3.23
C TYR A 66 1.53 8.21 2.99
N GLN A 67 2.07 9.41 2.74
CA GLN A 67 3.52 9.61 2.56
C GLN A 67 4.31 9.25 3.83
N LYS A 68 3.79 9.59 5.01
CA LYS A 68 4.41 9.23 6.30
C LYS A 68 4.49 7.72 6.48
N CYS A 69 3.41 7.00 6.19
CA CYS A 69 3.39 5.53 6.28
C CYS A 69 4.42 4.88 5.33
N LEU A 70 4.64 5.46 4.14
CA LEU A 70 5.63 4.96 3.19
C LEU A 70 7.07 5.37 3.50
N GLY A 71 7.28 6.33 4.40
CA GLY A 71 8.60 6.95 4.61
C GLY A 71 9.13 7.65 3.35
N ALA A 72 8.24 8.10 2.44
CA ALA A 72 8.63 8.64 1.14
C ALA A 72 7.84 9.89 0.76
N SER A 73 8.55 10.95 0.38
CA SER A 73 7.96 12.20 -0.12
C SER A 73 7.68 12.12 -1.62
N ILE A 74 6.73 11.27 -2.00
CA ILE A 74 6.30 11.13 -3.41
C ILE A 74 5.40 12.33 -3.77
N PRO A 75 5.38 12.87 -5.00
CA PRO A 75 4.39 13.88 -5.40
C PRO A 75 2.99 13.27 -5.64
N SER A 76 1.91 13.96 -5.24
CA SER A 76 0.55 13.41 -5.29
C SER A 76 0.06 13.10 -6.69
N LYS A 77 0.51 13.89 -7.66
CA LYS A 77 0.28 13.68 -9.10
C LYS A 77 0.88 12.39 -9.65
N CYS A 78 1.87 11.81 -8.96
CA CYS A 78 2.55 10.59 -9.38
C CYS A 78 1.94 9.33 -8.77
N LEU A 79 1.05 9.47 -7.79
CA LEU A 79 0.40 8.34 -7.16
C LEU A 79 -0.92 7.97 -7.85
N PRO A 80 -1.24 6.67 -7.95
CA PRO A 80 -2.58 6.25 -8.31
C PRO A 80 -3.62 6.82 -7.33
N LYS A 81 -4.83 7.08 -7.82
CA LYS A 81 -5.92 7.55 -6.93
C LYS A 81 -6.35 6.43 -5.98
N PRO A 82 -6.79 6.76 -4.75
CA PRO A 82 -7.38 5.76 -3.85
C PRO A 82 -8.58 5.04 -4.49
N PRO A 83 -8.74 3.71 -4.32
CA PRO A 83 -7.91 2.81 -3.52
C PRO A 83 -6.68 2.24 -4.23
N HIS A 84 -6.45 2.55 -5.50
CA HIS A 84 -5.40 1.93 -6.32
C HIS A 84 -3.97 2.22 -5.85
N CYS A 85 -3.76 3.27 -5.05
CA CYS A 85 -2.47 3.52 -4.39
C CYS A 85 -2.11 2.42 -3.39
N PHE A 86 -3.09 1.71 -2.83
CA PHE A 86 -2.87 0.60 -1.90
C PHE A 86 -2.76 -0.75 -2.60
N GLU A 87 -2.94 -0.80 -3.92
CA GLU A 87 -2.87 -2.07 -4.63
C GLU A 87 -1.47 -2.65 -4.58
N LEU A 88 -1.41 -3.97 -4.42
CA LEU A 88 -0.19 -4.72 -4.54
C LEU A 88 0.24 -4.73 -6.02
N HIS A 89 0.93 -3.68 -6.46
CA HIS A 89 1.55 -3.64 -7.76
C HIS A 89 2.77 -4.56 -7.76
N THR A 90 2.58 -5.82 -8.17
CA THR A 90 3.72 -6.76 -8.36
C THR A 90 4.51 -6.46 -9.64
N THR A 91 4.50 -5.20 -10.08
CA THR A 91 5.26 -4.77 -11.24
C THR A 91 6.73 -5.02 -10.94
N SER A 92 7.35 -5.78 -11.84
CA SER A 92 8.78 -5.82 -12.02
C SER A 92 9.26 -4.39 -12.13
N VAL A 93 9.75 -3.82 -11.02
CA VAL A 93 10.60 -2.64 -11.05
C VAL A 93 11.84 -3.07 -11.80
N THR A 94 11.83 -2.96 -13.13
CA THR A 94 13.03 -2.90 -13.93
C THR A 94 13.70 -1.60 -13.53
N TYR A 95 14.64 -1.68 -12.58
CA TYR A 95 15.69 -0.67 -12.47
C TYR A 95 16.42 -0.68 -13.82
N ARG A 96 16.08 0.27 -14.68
CA ARG A 96 16.96 0.68 -15.77
C ARG A 96 17.93 1.69 -15.14
N GLY A 97 19.06 1.17 -14.68
CA GLY A 97 20.30 1.95 -14.60
C GLY A 97 20.92 2.07 -15.97
#